data_AF-A0A1N6R1H2-F1
#
_entry.id   AF-A0A1N6R1H2-F1
#
_cell.length_a   1.000
_cell.length_b   1.000
_cell.length_c   1.000
_cell.angle_alpha   90.00
_cell.angle_beta   90.00
_cell.angle_gamma   90.00
#
_symmetry.space_group_name_H-M   'P 1'
#
loop_
_entity.id
_entity.type
_entity.pdbx_description
1 polymer ?
#
loop_
_entity_poly.entity_id
_entity_poly.type
_entity_poly.pdbx_seq_one_letter_code
_entity_poly.pdbx_strand_id
1 'polypeptide(L)'
;MNLTIPAASLTLVLTLPAYAQPQYRERMSLPVLSGAYYGEPADSAFVMTETSYGARQSHSERASMGLFDDTGELPCSLEPGQPLQHCAFGVAREQGGNASLRIQLPDGHERLIVFAQGEPLAANLDEEQGENRFVVRRERHAYLIHTGQERFAIPDMLITAPPNHPG
;
A
#
# COMPACT_ATOMS: atom_id res chain seq x y z
N MET A 1 58.67 -11.88 -42.21
CA MET A 1 57.42 -11.69 -41.44
C MET A 1 57.14 -10.20 -41.35
N ASN A 2 56.00 -9.74 -41.86
CA ASN A 2 55.40 -8.44 -41.53
C ASN A 2 53.93 -8.49 -42.01
N LEU A 3 53.01 -8.75 -41.10
CA LEU A 3 51.57 -8.66 -41.35
C LEU A 3 51.11 -7.26 -40.95
N THR A 4 50.80 -6.44 -41.94
CA THR A 4 50.06 -5.19 -41.78
C THR A 4 48.58 -5.52 -41.56
N ILE A 5 48.04 -5.15 -40.41
CA ILE A 5 46.62 -5.25 -40.09
C ILE A 5 46.02 -3.85 -40.28
N PRO A 6 45.04 -3.62 -41.18
CA PRO A 6 44.36 -2.34 -41.24
C PRO A 6 43.43 -2.18 -40.04
N ALA A 7 43.54 -1.03 -39.37
CA ALA A 7 42.63 -0.58 -38.33
C ALA A 7 41.24 -0.33 -38.94
N ALA A 8 40.30 -1.24 -38.68
CA ALA A 8 38.89 -1.01 -38.96
C ALA A 8 38.29 -0.19 -37.81
N SER A 9 38.03 1.09 -38.08
CA SER A 9 37.27 1.98 -37.21
C SER A 9 35.84 1.45 -37.07
N LEU A 10 35.53 0.83 -35.93
CA LEU A 10 34.18 0.47 -35.53
C LEU A 10 33.48 1.72 -35.00
N THR A 11 32.79 2.43 -35.88
CA THR A 11 31.81 3.45 -35.47
C THR A 11 30.58 2.71 -34.93
N LEU A 12 30.52 2.52 -33.62
CA LEU A 12 29.35 1.99 -32.93
C LEU A 12 28.25 3.06 -32.97
N VAL A 13 27.38 3.00 -33.97
CA VAL A 13 26.16 3.81 -34.03
C VAL A 13 25.20 3.23 -32.99
N LEU A 14 25.21 3.79 -31.78
CA LEU A 14 24.20 3.54 -30.76
C LEU A 14 22.89 4.21 -31.19
N THR A 15 22.12 3.55 -32.05
CA THR A 15 20.69 3.86 -32.21
C THR A 15 19.98 3.43 -30.94
N LEU A 16 19.76 4.38 -30.04
CA LEU A 16 18.83 4.22 -28.92
C LEU A 16 17.44 3.91 -29.48
N PRO A 17 16.76 2.85 -29.05
CA PRO A 17 15.34 2.71 -29.35
C PRO A 17 14.61 3.86 -28.67
N ALA A 18 13.86 4.62 -29.46
CA ALA A 18 12.91 5.59 -28.94
C ALA A 18 11.94 4.86 -28.02
N TYR A 19 12.11 5.05 -26.71
CA TYR A 19 11.12 4.66 -25.71
C TYR A 19 9.85 5.45 -26.02
N ALA A 20 8.91 4.78 -26.67
CA ALA A 20 7.57 5.29 -26.88
C ALA A 20 6.90 5.44 -25.50
N GLN A 21 6.66 6.68 -25.09
CA GLN A 21 5.86 6.96 -23.91
C GLN A 21 4.40 6.53 -24.19
N PRO A 22 3.78 5.68 -23.35
CA PRO A 22 2.35 5.44 -23.47
C PRO A 22 1.62 6.73 -23.11
N GLN A 23 0.97 7.29 -24.12
CA GLN A 23 0.08 8.43 -23.96
C GLN A 23 -1.18 7.95 -23.26
N TYR A 24 -1.26 8.10 -21.94
CA TYR A 24 -2.53 8.00 -21.23
C TYR A 24 -3.32 9.29 -21.48
N ARG A 25 -3.90 9.39 -22.68
CA ARG A 25 -4.87 10.41 -23.04
C ARG A 25 -6.20 9.75 -23.36
N GLU A 26 -7.13 9.94 -22.43
CA GLU A 26 -8.58 10.05 -22.61
C GLU A 26 -9.30 9.00 -23.47
N ARG A 27 -10.12 8.16 -22.81
CA ARG A 27 -11.54 7.97 -23.16
C ARG A 27 -12.22 7.06 -22.15
N MET A 28 -12.56 7.63 -21.00
CA MET A 28 -13.60 7.06 -20.15
C MET A 28 -14.94 7.43 -20.77
N SER A 29 -15.35 6.64 -21.77
CA SER A 29 -16.72 6.66 -22.27
C SER A 29 -17.60 6.00 -21.21
N LEU A 30 -18.13 6.79 -20.30
CA LEU A 30 -19.24 6.37 -19.44
C LEU A 30 -20.43 5.98 -20.32
N PRO A 31 -21.11 4.85 -20.05
CA PRO A 31 -22.44 4.63 -20.61
C PRO A 31 -23.38 5.68 -20.01
N VAL A 32 -23.84 6.61 -20.85
CA VAL A 32 -25.04 7.41 -20.60
C VAL A 32 -26.25 6.50 -20.77
N LEU A 33 -27.17 6.57 -19.80
CA LEU A 33 -28.60 6.20 -19.74
C LEU A 33 -28.84 5.44 -18.42
N SER A 34 -29.66 5.89 -17.48
CA SER A 34 -30.90 6.64 -17.66
C SER A 34 -31.41 7.15 -16.30
N GLY A 35 -32.12 8.29 -16.31
CA GLY A 35 -33.26 8.51 -15.42
C GLY A 35 -33.01 9.28 -14.11
N ALA A 36 -33.00 10.61 -14.22
CA ALA A 36 -33.65 11.59 -13.35
C ALA A 36 -34.00 11.20 -11.89
N TYR A 37 -33.46 11.94 -10.91
CA TYR A 37 -34.25 12.47 -9.79
C TYR A 37 -33.67 13.81 -9.29
N TYR A 38 -34.29 14.89 -9.78
CA TYR A 38 -34.40 16.28 -9.29
C TYR A 38 -33.21 17.04 -8.66
N GLY A 39 -32.70 18.01 -9.44
CA GLY A 39 -32.81 19.44 -9.08
C GLY A 39 -31.57 20.17 -8.57
N GLU A 40 -30.76 20.71 -9.50
CA GLU A 40 -29.87 21.86 -9.24
C GLU A 40 -30.72 23.16 -9.06
N PRO A 41 -30.15 24.23 -8.46
CA PRO A 41 -29.58 25.21 -9.37
C PRO A 41 -28.19 25.73 -8.95
N ALA A 42 -27.29 25.71 -9.92
CA ALA A 42 -26.46 26.82 -10.38
C ALA A 42 -26.05 27.89 -9.34
N ASP A 43 -24.86 27.72 -8.76
CA ASP A 43 -23.87 28.80 -8.82
C ASP A 43 -22.45 28.23 -8.72
N SER A 44 -21.65 28.54 -9.73
CA SER A 44 -20.30 28.03 -9.93
C SER A 44 -19.32 28.80 -9.07
N ALA A 45 -19.35 28.55 -7.77
CA ALA A 45 -18.20 28.72 -6.91
C ALA A 45 -17.92 27.36 -6.29
N PHE A 46 -16.95 26.62 -6.84
CA PHE A 46 -16.27 25.56 -6.08
C PHE A 46 -15.50 26.26 -4.96
N VAL A 47 -16.24 26.65 -3.92
CA VAL A 47 -15.66 26.93 -2.62
C VAL A 47 -15.03 25.60 -2.23
N MET A 48 -13.70 25.53 -2.26
CA MET A 48 -12.93 24.61 -1.44
C MET A 48 -13.33 24.92 0.00
N THR A 49 -14.47 24.42 0.44
CA THR A 49 -14.90 24.59 1.80
C THR A 49 -13.94 23.77 2.63
N GLU A 50 -13.25 24.45 3.55
CA GLU A 50 -12.46 23.91 4.66
C GLU A 50 -13.34 23.07 5.62
N THR A 51 -14.30 22.30 5.11
CA THR A 51 -15.17 21.40 5.86
C THR A 51 -14.64 19.96 5.81
N SER A 52 -13.63 19.66 4.97
CA SER A 52 -13.00 18.33 4.94
C SER A 52 -12.03 18.07 6.09
N TYR A 53 -11.57 19.11 6.81
CA TYR A 53 -10.80 18.93 8.06
C TYR A 53 -11.65 18.36 9.22
N GLY A 54 -12.95 18.16 9.00
CA GLY A 54 -13.88 17.45 9.88
C GLY A 54 -14.54 16.23 9.24
N ALA A 55 -14.18 15.85 8.00
CA ALA A 55 -14.55 14.55 7.47
C ALA A 55 -13.72 13.50 8.21
N ARG A 56 -14.37 12.50 8.81
CA ARG A 56 -13.70 11.44 9.56
C ARG A 56 -12.71 10.72 8.63
N GLN A 57 -11.43 11.04 8.76
CA GLN A 57 -10.37 10.39 7.98
C GLN A 57 -10.43 8.89 8.24
N SER A 58 -10.41 8.10 7.16
CA SER A 58 -10.41 6.65 7.28
C SER A 58 -9.14 6.15 7.98
N HIS A 59 -9.21 4.97 8.59
CA HIS A 59 -8.05 4.33 9.23
C HIS A 59 -6.85 4.22 8.28
N SER A 60 -7.06 3.89 7.00
CA SER A 60 -5.99 3.82 5.99
C SER A 60 -5.36 5.17 5.70
N GLU A 61 -6.17 6.23 5.61
CA GLU A 61 -5.67 7.58 5.35
C GLU A 61 -4.85 8.09 6.54
N ARG A 62 -5.35 7.91 7.76
CA ARG A 62 -4.62 8.23 8.99
C ARG A 62 -3.29 7.49 9.07
N ALA A 63 -3.28 6.17 8.85
CA ALA A 63 -2.06 5.38 8.86
C ALA A 63 -1.04 5.82 7.79
N SER A 64 -1.53 6.19 6.61
CA SER A 64 -0.68 6.71 5.51
C SER A 64 -0.02 8.03 5.87
N MET A 65 -0.71 8.89 6.64
CA MET A 65 -0.16 10.16 7.15
C MET A 65 0.68 10.00 8.44
N GLY A 66 0.79 8.79 8.99
CA GLY A 66 1.51 8.55 10.25
C GLY A 66 0.72 8.95 11.50
N LEU A 67 -0.60 9.11 11.39
CA LEU A 67 -1.50 9.36 12.52
C LEU A 67 -1.96 8.02 13.09
N PHE A 68 -1.31 7.58 14.16
CA PHE A 68 -1.55 6.28 14.78
C PHE A 68 -2.25 6.40 16.13
N ASP A 69 -3.11 5.43 16.42
CA ASP A 69 -3.73 5.28 17.73
C ASP A 69 -2.78 4.57 18.72
N ASP A 70 -1.86 3.75 18.19
CA ASP A 70 -0.87 3.01 18.95
C ASP A 70 0.36 2.69 18.08
N THR A 71 1.52 2.53 18.70
CA THR A 71 2.80 2.25 18.02
C THR A 71 3.62 1.27 18.82
N GLY A 72 4.40 0.43 18.16
CA GLY A 72 5.25 -0.52 18.86
C GLY A 72 6.13 -1.32 17.92
N GLU A 73 6.46 -2.54 18.32
CA GLU A 73 7.21 -3.48 17.51
C GLU A 73 6.47 -4.79 17.34
N LEU A 74 6.62 -5.43 16.17
CA LEU A 74 6.07 -6.75 15.89
C LEU A 74 7.10 -7.67 15.23
N PRO A 75 6.96 -9.00 15.33
CA PRO A 75 7.84 -9.93 14.65
C PRO A 75 7.69 -9.87 13.13
N CYS A 76 8.80 -9.69 12.42
CA CYS A 76 8.85 -9.60 10.96
C CYS A 76 10.13 -10.24 10.38
N SER A 77 10.15 -10.53 9.08
CA SER A 77 11.38 -10.84 8.34
C SER A 77 11.24 -10.43 6.88
N LEU A 78 12.33 -9.99 6.25
CA LEU A 78 12.33 -9.60 4.83
C LEU A 78 12.48 -10.81 3.90
N GLU A 79 13.27 -11.79 4.31
CA GLU A 79 13.63 -12.93 3.48
C GLU A 79 13.12 -14.28 4.05
N PRO A 80 12.83 -15.25 3.17
CA PRO A 80 12.47 -16.60 3.60
C PRO A 80 13.63 -17.26 4.34
N GLY A 81 13.32 -17.90 5.47
CA GLY A 81 14.31 -18.61 6.29
C GLY A 81 15.10 -17.73 7.27
N GLN A 82 15.04 -16.40 7.14
CA GLN A 82 15.62 -15.49 8.12
C GLN A 82 14.90 -15.65 9.48
N PRO A 83 15.61 -15.56 10.62
CA PRO A 83 14.95 -15.43 11.92
C PRO A 83 14.04 -14.20 11.93
N LEU A 84 12.92 -14.30 12.66
CA LEU A 84 12.07 -13.14 12.89
C LEU A 84 12.85 -12.11 13.72
N GLN A 85 12.86 -10.88 13.24
CA GLN A 85 13.33 -9.70 13.94
C GLN A 85 12.13 -8.86 14.36
N HIS A 86 12.37 -7.69 14.95
CA HIS A 86 11.32 -6.78 15.36
C HIS A 86 11.27 -5.59 14.40
N CYS A 87 10.11 -5.36 13.78
CA CYS A 87 9.84 -4.19 12.95
C CYS A 87 8.98 -3.21 13.72
N ALA A 88 9.33 -1.92 13.65
CA ALA A 88 8.48 -0.87 14.17
C ALA A 88 7.16 -0.82 13.40
N PHE A 89 6.06 -0.51 14.09
CA PHE A 89 4.77 -0.31 13.47
C PHE A 89 4.00 0.85 14.11
N GLY A 90 3.05 1.38 13.34
CA GLY A 90 1.95 2.19 13.84
C GLY A 90 0.62 1.63 13.35
N VAL A 91 -0.40 1.68 14.20
CA VAL A 91 -1.75 1.21 13.86
C VAL A 91 -2.77 2.33 14.02
N ALA A 92 -3.61 2.50 13.01
CA ALA A 92 -4.82 3.31 13.07
C ALA A 92 -6.03 2.36 13.06
N ARG A 93 -6.84 2.40 14.12
CA ARG A 93 -8.00 1.54 14.37
C ARG A 93 -9.30 2.30 14.19
N GLU A 94 -10.32 1.57 13.78
CA GLU A 94 -11.70 2.01 13.68
C GLU A 94 -12.62 1.01 14.39
N GLN A 95 -13.87 1.42 14.57
CA GLN A 95 -14.87 0.55 15.18
C GLN A 95 -15.13 -0.68 14.32
N GLY A 96 -15.52 -1.78 14.96
CA GLY A 96 -15.84 -3.02 14.28
C GLY A 96 -14.63 -3.80 13.79
N GLY A 97 -13.41 -3.47 14.22
CA GLY A 97 -12.19 -4.22 13.86
C GLY A 97 -11.57 -3.81 12.53
N ASN A 98 -11.96 -2.67 11.97
CA ASN A 98 -11.27 -2.07 10.83
C ASN A 98 -9.98 -1.43 11.34
N ALA A 99 -8.85 -1.68 10.70
CA ALA A 99 -7.58 -1.09 11.09
C ALA A 99 -6.61 -1.03 9.92
N SER A 100 -5.66 -0.11 9.97
CA SER A 100 -4.52 -0.09 9.05
C SER A 100 -3.24 -0.04 9.84
N LEU A 101 -2.36 -0.97 9.51
CA LEU A 101 -1.07 -1.18 10.16
C LEU A 101 0.03 -0.74 9.18
N ARG A 102 0.80 0.28 9.54
CA ARG A 102 2.00 0.68 8.79
C ARG A 102 3.22 0.12 9.51
N ILE A 103 3.94 -0.76 8.83
CA ILE A 103 5.13 -1.46 9.32
C ILE A 103 6.34 -0.86 8.64
N GLN A 104 7.33 -0.47 9.41
CA GLN A 104 8.59 0.04 8.90
C GLN A 104 9.58 -1.11 8.80
N LEU A 105 10.01 -1.40 7.59
CA LEU A 105 10.86 -2.54 7.28
C LEU A 105 12.35 -2.19 7.49
N PRO A 106 13.21 -3.18 7.79
CA PRO A 106 14.64 -2.94 8.04
C PRO A 106 15.43 -2.37 6.86
N ASP A 107 14.94 -2.56 5.63
CA ASP A 107 15.50 -2.02 4.39
C ASP A 107 15.08 -0.58 4.10
N GLY A 108 14.23 0.00 4.96
CA GLY A 108 13.69 1.36 4.82
C GLY A 108 12.39 1.44 4.02
N HIS A 109 11.89 0.33 3.48
CA HIS A 109 10.57 0.28 2.87
C HIS A 109 9.47 0.23 3.94
N GLU A 110 8.23 0.41 3.52
CA GLU A 110 7.09 0.38 4.42
C GLU A 110 5.96 -0.48 3.86
N ARG A 111 5.34 -1.24 4.76
CA ARG A 111 4.18 -2.07 4.42
C ARG A 111 2.96 -1.59 5.18
N LEU A 112 1.96 -1.15 4.44
CA LEU A 112 0.61 -0.85 4.89
C LEU A 112 -0.27 -2.09 4.71
N ILE A 113 -0.71 -2.67 5.81
CA ILE A 113 -1.64 -3.81 5.84
C ILE A 113 -2.99 -3.32 6.34
N VAL A 114 -4.03 -3.55 5.54
CA VAL A 114 -5.40 -3.12 5.79
C VAL A 114 -6.20 -4.29 6.35
N PHE A 115 -6.94 -4.04 7.42
CA PHE A 115 -7.83 -4.97 8.09
C PHE A 115 -9.27 -4.49 7.98
N ALA A 116 -10.18 -5.42 7.72
CA ALA A 116 -11.61 -5.20 7.76
C ALA A 116 -12.26 -6.23 8.67
N GLN A 117 -13.09 -5.77 9.60
CA GLN A 117 -13.81 -6.66 10.52
C GLN A 117 -12.90 -7.60 11.33
N GLY A 118 -11.68 -7.16 11.65
CA GLY A 118 -10.67 -7.94 12.37
C GLY A 118 -9.81 -8.85 11.49
N GLU A 119 -10.12 -9.00 10.20
CA GLU A 119 -9.41 -9.88 9.27
C GLU A 119 -8.50 -9.09 8.33
N PRO A 120 -7.29 -9.58 7.99
CA PRO A 120 -6.42 -8.93 7.01
C PRO A 120 -7.05 -9.00 5.61
N LEU A 121 -7.24 -7.83 5.00
CA LEU A 121 -7.89 -7.67 3.70
C LEU A 121 -6.88 -7.50 2.56
N ALA A 122 -5.87 -6.64 2.76
CA ALA A 122 -4.91 -6.28 1.73
C ALA A 122 -3.59 -5.78 2.31
N ALA A 123 -2.56 -5.75 1.48
CA ALA A 123 -1.33 -4.99 1.72
C ALA A 123 -1.02 -4.13 0.49
N ASN A 124 -0.37 -2.97 0.67
CA ASN A 124 0.20 -2.26 -0.46
C ASN A 124 1.35 -3.10 -1.01
N LEU A 125 1.21 -3.67 -2.20
CA LEU A 125 2.26 -4.46 -2.83
C LEU A 125 2.90 -3.64 -3.95
N ASP A 126 4.21 -3.71 -4.07
CA ASP A 126 4.92 -3.17 -5.22
C ASP A 126 4.62 -4.04 -6.44
N GLU A 127 4.60 -3.44 -7.65
CA GLU A 127 4.24 -4.16 -8.89
C GLU A 127 5.14 -5.38 -9.13
N GLU A 128 6.39 -5.34 -8.67
CA GLU A 128 7.36 -6.43 -8.73
C GLU A 128 7.03 -7.61 -7.80
N GLN A 129 6.29 -7.36 -6.72
CA GLN A 129 5.85 -8.38 -5.76
C GLN A 129 4.51 -9.03 -6.17
N GLY A 130 3.71 -8.34 -6.98
CA GLY A 130 2.48 -8.84 -7.62
C GLY A 130 1.32 -9.11 -6.65
N GLU A 131 0.08 -8.89 -7.12
CA GLU A 131 -1.17 -9.06 -6.34
C GLU A 131 -1.37 -10.49 -5.77
N ASN A 132 -0.68 -11.49 -6.31
CA ASN A 132 -0.86 -12.92 -5.96
C ASN A 132 0.04 -13.43 -4.81
N ARG A 133 0.69 -12.56 -4.03
CA ARG A 133 1.61 -13.00 -2.95
C ARG A 133 1.19 -12.60 -1.54
N PHE A 134 -0.03 -12.10 -1.34
CA PHE A 134 -0.59 -11.89 0.01
C PHE A 134 -1.22 -13.19 0.52
N VAL A 135 -0.50 -13.90 1.38
CA VAL A 135 -0.97 -15.17 1.98
C VAL A 135 -1.13 -15.00 3.48
N VAL A 136 -2.35 -15.20 3.96
CA VAL A 136 -2.68 -15.12 5.37
C VAL A 136 -2.85 -16.52 5.95
N ARG A 137 -2.23 -16.77 7.10
CA ARG A 137 -2.50 -17.95 7.94
C ARG A 137 -2.83 -17.49 9.35
N ARG A 138 -3.81 -18.13 9.97
CA ARG A 138 -4.15 -17.87 11.37
C ARG A 138 -3.34 -18.80 12.28
N GLU A 139 -2.71 -18.23 13.31
CA GLU A 139 -2.05 -18.99 14.37
C GLU A 139 -2.51 -18.48 15.73
N ARG A 140 -3.36 -19.25 16.43
CA ARG A 140 -3.93 -18.93 17.75
C ARG A 140 -4.38 -17.46 17.88
N HIS A 141 -3.49 -16.57 18.32
CA HIS A 141 -3.74 -15.16 18.64
C HIS A 141 -3.00 -14.18 17.71
N ALA A 142 -2.54 -14.65 16.55
CA ALA A 142 -1.86 -13.82 15.56
C ALA A 142 -2.20 -14.24 14.12
N TYR A 143 -2.11 -13.28 13.21
CA TYR A 143 -2.07 -13.50 11.77
C TYR A 143 -0.62 -13.62 11.32
N LEU A 144 -0.29 -14.75 10.71
CA LEU A 144 0.95 -14.91 9.95
C LEU A 144 0.67 -14.49 8.51
N ILE A 145 1.20 -13.33 8.14
CA ILE A 145 1.02 -12.76 6.81
C ILE A 145 2.32 -12.89 6.04
N HIS A 146 2.25 -13.51 4.87
CA HIS A 146 3.31 -13.49 3.89
C HIS A 146 2.96 -12.47 2.81
N THR A 147 3.92 -11.63 2.48
CA THR A 147 3.82 -10.66 1.40
C THR A 147 5.05 -10.79 0.54
N GLY A 148 4.94 -11.48 -0.59
CA GLY A 148 6.12 -11.73 -1.41
C GLY A 148 7.09 -12.69 -0.71
N GLN A 149 8.21 -12.15 -0.25
CA GLN A 149 9.21 -12.83 0.59
C GLN A 149 9.09 -12.46 2.08
N GLU A 150 8.41 -11.35 2.36
CA GLU A 150 8.25 -10.81 3.69
C GLU A 150 7.30 -11.67 4.52
N ARG A 151 7.55 -11.70 5.82
CA ARG A 151 6.72 -12.41 6.79
C ARG A 151 6.46 -11.51 7.98
N PHE A 152 5.22 -11.49 8.43
CA PHE A 152 4.76 -10.72 9.59
C PHE A 152 3.95 -11.63 10.51
N ALA A 153 4.17 -11.51 11.82
CA ALA A 153 3.27 -12.07 12.81
C ALA A 153 2.55 -10.89 13.50
N ILE A 154 1.26 -10.73 13.21
CA ILE A 154 0.47 -9.60 13.69
C ILE A 154 -0.48 -10.11 14.79
N PRO A 155 -0.23 -9.78 16.06
CA PRO A 155 -1.11 -10.16 17.16
C PRO A 155 -2.51 -9.55 17.01
N ASP A 156 -3.54 -10.33 17.35
CA ASP A 156 -4.94 -9.91 17.23
C ASP A 156 -5.24 -8.61 17.99
N MET A 157 -4.61 -8.44 19.16
CA MET A 157 -4.74 -7.27 20.03
C MET A 157 -4.29 -5.95 19.37
N LEU A 158 -3.50 -6.00 18.30
CA LEU A 158 -3.13 -4.80 17.55
C LEU A 158 -4.29 -4.26 16.73
N ILE A 159 -5.25 -5.10 16.38
CA ILE A 159 -6.37 -4.77 15.48
C ILE A 159 -7.62 -4.47 16.30
N THR A 160 -7.97 -5.40 17.19
CA THR A 160 -9.06 -5.22 18.13
C THR A 160 -8.50 -4.58 19.39
N ALA A 161 -8.48 -3.25 19.45
CA ALA A 161 -8.37 -2.59 20.75
C ALA A 161 -9.43 -3.21 21.68
N PRO A 162 -9.11 -3.52 22.96
CA PRO A 162 -10.11 -4.06 23.86
C PRO A 162 -11.33 -3.12 23.85
N PRO A 163 -12.57 -3.64 23.81
CA PRO A 163 -13.74 -2.78 23.91
C PRO A 163 -13.56 -1.92 25.15
N ASN A 164 -13.56 -0.60 24.96
CA ASN A 164 -13.44 0.39 26.02
C ASN A 164 -14.14 -0.14 27.27
N HIS A 165 -13.40 -0.42 28.35
CA HIS A 165 -14.02 -0.63 29.64
C HIS A 165 -14.40 0.77 30.14
N PRO A 166 -15.68 1.15 30.21
CA PRO A 166 -16.05 2.33 30.97
C PRO A 166 -15.73 2.00 32.43
N GLY A 167 -14.66 2.60 32.95
CA GLY A 167 -14.45 2.72 34.39
C GLY A 167 -15.46 3.67 34.99
#